data_AF-A0A3C0K9P5-F1
#
_entry.id   AF-A0A3C0K9P5-F1
#
_cell.length_a   1.000
_cell.length_b   1.000
_cell.length_c   1.000
_cell.angle_alpha   90.00
_cell.angle_beta   90.00
_cell.angle_gamma   90.00
#
_symmetry.space_group_name_H-M   'P 1'
#
loop_
_entity.id
_entity.type
_entity.pdbx_description
1 polymer ?
#
loop_
_entity_poly.entity_id
_entity_poly.type
_entity_poly.pdbx_seq_one_letter_code
_entity_poly.pdbx_strand_id
1 'polypeptide(L)'
;MDIPFDGHAVARLRAERLAASSKPFVARGGAAGRCTRCRLPPAHCICDLRPAPALDSRAGMCLLMGDIEALKPSNTGWLIADLVPDTWAFAWSRTRVDDRLLALLDDPQWQPYVVFPGEFVTPPRVVTDQVDGDALAQAGR
;
A
#
# COMPACT_ATOMS: atom_id res chain seq x y z
N MET A 1 24.75 5.18 11.56
CA MET A 1 23.82 5.86 12.48
C MET A 1 22.43 5.39 12.10
N ASP A 2 21.93 4.38 12.82
CA ASP A 2 20.62 3.78 12.57
C ASP A 2 19.53 4.70 13.11
N ILE A 3 18.98 5.56 12.25
CA ILE A 3 17.79 6.33 12.57
C ILE A 3 16.60 5.35 12.57
N PRO A 4 15.80 5.26 13.64
CA PRO A 4 14.59 4.46 13.66
C PRO A 4 13.67 4.94 12.54
N PHE A 5 13.37 4.05 11.58
CA PHE A 5 12.34 4.31 10.60
C PHE A 5 10.99 4.03 11.27
N ASP A 6 10.28 5.09 11.65
CA ASP A 6 8.85 4.99 11.95
C ASP A 6 8.18 4.48 10.67
N GLY A 7 7.93 3.17 10.63
CA GLY A 7 7.58 2.47 9.40
C GLY A 7 6.36 3.07 8.74
N HIS A 8 6.42 3.34 7.43
CA HIS A 8 5.23 3.65 6.62
C HIS A 8 4.22 2.48 6.67
N ALA A 9 3.00 2.66 6.14
CA ALA A 9 1.92 1.68 6.27
C ALA A 9 2.29 0.24 5.88
N VAL A 10 3.00 0.02 4.77
CA VAL A 10 3.42 -1.33 4.35
C VAL A 10 4.44 -1.95 5.32
N ALA A 11 5.33 -1.17 5.93
CA ALA A 11 6.30 -1.65 6.91
C ALA A 11 5.61 -2.07 8.21
N ARG A 12 4.56 -1.34 8.62
CA ARG A 12 3.69 -1.71 9.75
C ARG A 12 2.93 -3.00 9.47
N LEU A 13 2.25 -3.11 8.32
CA LEU A 13 1.55 -4.33 7.93
C LEU A 13 2.49 -5.54 7.86
N ARG A 14 3.71 -5.35 7.36
CA ARG A 14 4.74 -6.39 7.38
C ARG A 14 5.11 -6.83 8.80
N ALA A 15 5.28 -5.88 9.72
CA ALA A 15 5.59 -6.18 11.12
C ALA A 15 4.44 -6.95 11.79
N GLU A 16 3.19 -6.52 11.61
CA GLU A 16 1.99 -7.24 12.05
C GLU A 16 1.98 -8.67 11.50
N ARG A 17 2.27 -8.85 10.20
CA ARG A 17 2.25 -10.17 9.58
C ARG A 17 3.35 -11.10 10.07
N LEU A 18 4.56 -10.58 10.29
CA LEU A 18 5.64 -11.34 10.88
C LEU A 18 5.32 -11.78 12.31
N ALA A 19 4.75 -10.89 13.12
CA ALA A 19 4.33 -11.22 14.49
C ALA A 19 3.25 -12.31 14.52
N ALA A 20 2.35 -12.32 13.54
CA ALA A 20 1.33 -13.35 13.38
C ALA A 20 1.82 -14.65 12.71
N SER A 21 3.08 -14.73 12.24
CA SER A 21 3.58 -15.90 11.51
C SER A 21 4.19 -16.94 12.47
N SER A 22 3.62 -18.14 12.49
CA SER A 22 4.15 -19.28 13.24
C SER A 22 5.29 -20.01 12.51
N LYS A 23 5.54 -19.70 11.23
CA LYS A 23 6.61 -20.28 10.41
C LYS A 23 7.57 -19.18 9.93
N PRO A 24 8.89 -19.42 9.90
CA PRO A 24 9.83 -18.48 9.31
C PRO A 24 9.52 -18.24 7.83
N PHE A 25 9.36 -16.98 7.43
CA PHE A 25 9.24 -16.63 6.02
C PHE A 25 10.62 -16.57 5.37
N VAL A 26 10.93 -17.54 4.51
CA VAL A 26 12.16 -17.54 3.71
C VAL A 26 11.86 -16.96 2.34
N ALA A 27 12.19 -15.68 2.13
CA ALA A 27 12.09 -15.07 0.82
C ALA A 27 13.12 -15.70 -0.14
N ARG A 28 12.72 -16.03 -1.38
CA ARG A 28 13.68 -16.35 -2.45
C ARG A 28 14.62 -15.15 -2.64
N GLY A 29 15.93 -15.38 -2.60
CA GLY A 29 16.95 -14.31 -2.63
C GLY A 29 17.22 -13.63 -1.28
N GLY A 30 16.98 -14.31 -0.15
CA GLY A 30 17.19 -13.79 1.21
C GLY A 30 18.61 -13.86 1.77
N ALA A 31 19.60 -14.35 1.01
CA ALA A 31 20.94 -14.63 1.54
C ALA A 31 21.82 -13.38 1.75
N ALA A 32 21.61 -12.30 1.00
CA ALA A 32 22.33 -11.05 1.20
C ALA A 32 21.55 -10.13 2.15
N GLY A 33 22.26 -9.49 3.09
CA GLY A 33 21.71 -8.41 3.91
C GLY A 33 21.08 -7.34 3.01
N ARG A 34 19.87 -6.90 3.33
CA ARG A 34 19.11 -5.91 2.55
C ARG A 34 19.13 -4.58 3.27
N CYS A 35 18.97 -3.48 2.53
CA CYS A 35 18.78 -2.16 3.12
C CYS A 35 17.62 -2.20 4.13
N THR A 36 17.81 -1.68 5.35
CA THR A 36 16.77 -1.67 6.39
C THR A 36 15.57 -0.79 6.03
N ARG A 37 15.79 0.21 5.16
CA ARG A 37 14.77 1.12 4.63
C ARG A 37 14.10 0.58 3.36
N CYS A 38 14.74 0.70 2.18
CA CYS A 38 14.12 0.35 0.89
C CYS A 38 14.09 -1.16 0.60
N ARG A 39 14.76 -1.98 1.43
CA ARG A 39 14.76 -3.45 1.35
C ARG A 39 15.32 -4.08 0.07
N LEU A 40 15.88 -3.27 -0.82
CA LEU A 40 16.66 -3.72 -1.97
C LEU A 40 18.05 -4.21 -1.52
N PRO A 41 18.73 -5.01 -2.35
CA PRO A 41 20.14 -5.34 -2.14
C PRO A 41 20.99 -4.06 -2.04
N PRO A 42 22.08 -4.04 -1.24
CA PRO A 42 22.90 -2.84 -1.05
C PRO A 42 23.39 -2.21 -2.35
N ALA A 43 23.79 -3.03 -3.33
CA ALA A 43 24.23 -2.58 -4.65
C ALA A 43 23.13 -1.89 -5.49
N HIS A 44 21.86 -2.01 -5.09
CA HIS A 44 20.70 -1.39 -5.72
C HIS A 44 19.89 -0.56 -4.72
N CYS A 45 20.54 -0.06 -3.66
CA CYS A 45 19.88 0.82 -2.71
C CYS A 45 19.41 2.09 -3.44
N ILE A 46 18.14 2.44 -3.24
CA ILE A 46 17.52 3.65 -3.81
C ILE A 46 17.20 4.71 -2.76
N CYS A 47 17.69 4.54 -1.52
CA CYS A 47 17.32 5.41 -0.41
C CYS A 47 17.71 6.88 -0.63
N ASP A 48 18.82 7.11 -1.34
CA ASP A 48 19.33 8.44 -1.67
C ASP A 48 18.62 9.07 -2.86
N LEU A 49 17.83 8.28 -3.61
CA LEU A 49 16.98 8.75 -4.70
C LEU A 49 15.60 9.21 -4.20
N ARG A 50 15.29 8.97 -2.92
CA ARG A 50 14.00 9.34 -2.34
C ARG A 50 13.92 10.88 -2.23
N PRO A 51 12.87 11.51 -2.78
CA PRO A 51 12.61 12.93 -2.55
C PRO A 51 12.51 13.24 -1.06
N ALA A 52 13.09 14.37 -0.66
CA ALA A 52 12.94 14.95 0.66
C ALA A 52 12.66 16.46 0.49
N PRO A 53 11.49 16.97 0.92
CA PRO A 53 10.42 16.29 1.65
C PRO A 53 9.65 15.24 0.83
N ALA A 54 8.75 14.50 1.49
CA ALA A 54 7.84 13.56 0.82
C ALA A 54 6.94 14.30 -0.19
N LEU A 55 6.31 13.53 -1.10
CA LEU A 55 5.49 14.13 -2.16
C LEU A 55 4.26 14.82 -1.57
N ASP A 56 3.98 16.02 -2.07
CA ASP A 56 2.70 16.69 -1.86
C ASP A 56 1.67 16.08 -2.81
N SER A 57 0.94 15.08 -2.30
CA SER A 57 -0.06 14.33 -3.06
C SER A 57 -1.46 14.79 -2.69
N ARG A 58 -2.26 15.11 -3.71
CA ARG A 58 -3.71 15.37 -3.54
C ARG A 58 -4.54 14.09 -3.48
N ALA A 59 -3.90 12.92 -3.47
CA ALA A 59 -4.54 11.62 -3.41
C ALA A 59 -3.86 10.74 -2.36
N GLY A 60 -4.68 10.00 -1.61
CA GLY A 60 -4.23 8.93 -0.74
C GLY A 60 -4.13 7.59 -1.47
N MET A 61 -3.36 6.65 -0.91
CA MET A 61 -3.21 5.30 -1.46
C MET A 61 -3.68 4.27 -0.44
N CYS A 62 -4.75 3.54 -0.76
CA CYS A 62 -5.24 2.43 0.05
C CYS A 62 -4.84 1.09 -0.58
N LEU A 63 -3.87 0.40 0.05
CA LEU A 63 -3.29 -0.83 -0.46
C LEU A 63 -3.92 -2.06 0.20
N LEU A 64 -4.53 -2.94 -0.60
CA LEU A 64 -4.96 -4.27 -0.15
C LEU A 64 -3.91 -5.30 -0.58
N MET A 65 -3.20 -5.87 0.40
CA MET A 65 -2.04 -6.73 0.14
C MET A 65 -2.36 -8.18 0.49
N GLY A 66 -2.07 -9.10 -0.43
CA GLY A 66 -2.20 -10.53 -0.18
C GLY A 66 -1.31 -10.99 0.98
N ASP A 67 -1.63 -12.16 1.56
CA ASP A 67 -1.06 -12.66 2.83
C ASP A 67 0.47 -12.59 2.93
N ILE A 68 1.17 -12.91 1.85
CA ILE A 68 2.65 -12.88 1.81
C ILE A 68 3.22 -11.66 1.06
N GLU A 69 2.37 -10.83 0.47
CA GLU A 69 2.79 -9.70 -0.36
C GLU A 69 3.56 -8.67 0.47
N ALA A 70 3.08 -8.35 1.67
CA ALA A 70 3.78 -7.47 2.61
C ALA A 70 5.09 -8.08 3.15
N LEU A 71 5.27 -9.40 3.05
CA LEU A 71 6.50 -10.08 3.48
C LEU A 71 7.60 -10.06 2.42
N LYS A 72 7.25 -9.79 1.15
CA LYS A 72 8.24 -9.62 0.09
C LYS A 72 9.24 -8.54 0.50
N PRO A 73 10.53 -8.67 0.11
CA PRO A 73 11.53 -7.69 0.49
C PRO A 73 11.13 -6.27 0.11
N SER A 74 10.81 -6.02 -1.16
CA SER A 74 10.32 -4.75 -1.67
C SER A 74 9.31 -5.04 -2.80
N ASN A 75 8.36 -4.14 -3.00
CA ASN A 75 7.38 -4.17 -4.09
C ASN A 75 6.86 -2.74 -4.35
N THR A 76 5.99 -2.58 -5.35
CA THR A 76 5.39 -1.28 -5.69
C THR A 76 4.69 -0.62 -4.50
N GLY A 77 4.01 -1.39 -3.65
CA GLY A 77 3.36 -0.87 -2.44
C GLY A 77 4.34 -0.25 -1.45
N TRP A 78 5.50 -0.87 -1.24
CA TRP A 78 6.59 -0.31 -0.42
C TRP A 78 7.07 1.04 -0.97
N LEU A 79 7.28 1.11 -2.29
CA LEU A 79 7.73 2.35 -2.95
C LEU A 79 6.67 3.46 -2.85
N ILE A 80 5.38 3.13 -3.03
CA ILE A 80 4.28 4.07 -2.86
C ILE A 80 4.25 4.60 -1.42
N ALA A 81 4.29 3.72 -0.42
CA ALA A 81 4.24 4.09 0.99
C ALA A 81 5.47 4.89 1.44
N ASP A 82 6.60 4.72 0.75
CA ASP A 82 7.79 5.55 0.92
C ASP A 82 7.62 6.96 0.31
N LEU A 83 6.68 7.21 -0.60
CA LEU A 83 6.59 8.50 -1.31
C LEU A 83 5.33 9.30 -0.99
N VAL A 84 4.20 8.62 -0.77
CA VAL A 84 2.88 9.21 -0.51
C VAL A 84 2.57 9.09 0.99
N PRO A 85 2.57 10.21 1.74
CA PRO A 85 2.35 10.18 3.20
C PRO A 85 1.02 9.53 3.60
N ASP A 86 -0.05 9.91 2.89
CA ASP A 86 -1.40 9.38 3.05
C ASP A 86 -1.53 8.02 2.37
N THR A 87 -0.78 7.04 2.89
CA THR A 87 -0.86 5.64 2.47
C THR A 87 -1.35 4.79 3.63
N TRP A 88 -2.32 3.92 3.34
CA TRP A 88 -2.80 2.86 4.22
C TRP A 88 -2.56 1.51 3.58
N ALA A 89 -2.33 0.48 4.40
CA ALA A 89 -2.10 -0.87 3.93
C ALA A 89 -2.83 -1.86 4.82
N PHE A 90 -3.64 -2.73 4.22
CA PHE A 90 -4.44 -3.73 4.91
C PHE A 90 -4.17 -5.12 4.34
N ALA A 91 -4.25 -6.14 5.19
CA ALA A 91 -4.24 -7.52 4.72
C ALA A 91 -5.53 -7.83 3.98
N TRP A 92 -5.42 -8.37 2.77
CA TRP A 92 -6.58 -8.83 2.02
C TRP A 92 -7.01 -10.24 2.46
N SER A 93 -8.32 -10.44 2.61
CA SER A 93 -8.94 -11.73 2.88
C SER A 93 -10.24 -11.87 2.09
N ARG A 94 -10.57 -13.10 1.68
CA ARG A 94 -11.85 -13.42 1.01
C ARG A 94 -13.04 -13.44 1.96
N THR A 95 -12.80 -13.60 3.26
CA THR A 95 -13.86 -13.89 4.25
C THR A 95 -13.87 -12.94 5.44
N ARG A 96 -12.90 -12.01 5.51
CA ARG A 96 -12.79 -11.04 6.60
C ARG A 96 -12.39 -9.69 6.03
N VAL A 97 -12.96 -8.64 6.59
CA VAL A 97 -12.60 -7.24 6.32
C VAL A 97 -11.98 -6.65 7.59
N ASP A 98 -10.99 -5.77 7.44
CA ASP A 98 -10.43 -5.00 8.56
C ASP A 98 -11.35 -3.79 8.80
N ASP A 99 -11.83 -3.60 10.03
CA ASP A 99 -12.74 -2.49 10.35
C ASP A 99 -12.09 -1.12 10.10
N ARG A 100 -10.76 -1.03 10.17
CA ARG A 100 -10.01 0.20 9.85
C ARG A 100 -10.09 0.54 8.36
N LEU A 101 -10.26 -0.46 7.48
CA LEU A 101 -10.50 -0.22 6.06
C LEU A 101 -11.87 0.39 5.85
N LEU A 102 -12.91 -0.16 6.48
CA LEU A 102 -14.27 0.38 6.38
C LEU A 102 -14.33 1.81 6.91
N ALA A 103 -13.71 2.08 8.06
CA ALA A 103 -13.63 3.42 8.63
C ALA A 103 -12.93 4.43 7.69
N LEU A 104 -11.89 4.00 6.96
CA LEU A 104 -11.22 4.86 5.97
C LEU A 104 -12.11 5.15 4.76
N LEU A 105 -12.87 4.15 4.30
CA LEU A 105 -13.77 4.29 3.15
C LEU A 105 -15.01 5.12 3.48
N ASP A 106 -15.44 5.13 4.74
CA ASP A 106 -16.56 5.93 5.24
C ASP A 106 -16.15 7.38 5.59
N ASP A 107 -14.86 7.70 5.56
CA ASP A 107 -14.38 9.05 5.88
C ASP A 107 -14.73 10.02 4.75
N PRO A 108 -15.57 11.06 5.00
CA PRO A 108 -16.06 11.95 3.96
C PRO A 108 -14.98 12.83 3.33
N GLN A 109 -13.76 12.88 3.88
CA GLN A 109 -12.65 13.58 3.25
C GLN A 109 -12.16 12.88 1.97
N TRP A 110 -12.43 11.57 1.83
CA TRP A 110 -11.94 10.76 0.73
C TRP A 110 -13.07 10.39 -0.24
N GLN A 111 -12.75 10.45 -1.53
CA GLN A 111 -13.56 9.81 -2.56
C GLN A 111 -12.84 8.54 -3.02
N PRO A 112 -13.28 7.35 -2.60
CA PRO A 112 -12.57 6.11 -2.90
C PRO A 112 -12.77 5.69 -4.36
N TYR A 113 -11.67 5.31 -5.01
CA TYR A 113 -11.65 4.73 -6.34
C TYR A 113 -10.93 3.38 -6.34
N VAL A 114 -11.48 2.40 -7.06
CA VAL A 114 -10.80 1.12 -7.28
C VAL A 114 -9.94 1.23 -8.54
N VAL A 115 -8.63 1.11 -8.38
CA VAL A 115 -7.69 1.09 -9.51
C VAL A 115 -7.53 -0.34 -10.02
N PHE A 116 -7.80 -0.55 -11.30
CA PHE A 116 -7.65 -1.85 -11.97
C PHE A 116 -7.19 -1.66 -13.42
N PRO A 117 -6.60 -2.69 -14.07
CA PRO A 117 -6.22 -2.59 -15.47
C PRO A 117 -7.45 -2.50 -16.39
N GLY A 118 -7.53 -1.45 -17.20
CA GLY A 118 -8.69 -1.17 -18.05
C GLY A 118 -9.01 -2.23 -19.11
N GLU A 119 -8.03 -3.07 -19.48
CA GLU A 119 -8.20 -4.14 -20.47
C GLU A 119 -9.23 -5.22 -20.06
N PHE A 120 -9.58 -5.28 -18.76
CA PHE A 120 -10.47 -6.30 -18.21
C PHE A 120 -11.90 -5.82 -17.91
N VAL A 121 -12.28 -4.61 -18.34
CA VAL A 121 -13.62 -4.04 -18.08
C VAL A 121 -14.30 -3.50 -19.32
N THR A 122 -15.63 -3.53 -19.31
CA THR A 122 -16.44 -2.80 -20.28
C THR A 122 -16.39 -1.28 -19.98
N PRO A 123 -16.37 -0.41 -21.02
CA PRO A 123 -16.20 1.04 -20.86
C PRO A 123 -17.06 1.76 -19.80
N PRO A 124 -18.32 1.37 -19.53
CA PRO A 124 -19.18 2.10 -18.58
C PRO A 124 -18.71 2.08 -17.12
N ARG A 125 -17.67 1.31 -16.78
CA ARG A 125 -17.11 1.21 -15.42
C ARG A 125 -15.81 1.99 -15.24
N VAL A 126 -15.31 2.64 -16.29
CA VAL A 126 -14.07 3.42 -16.25
C VAL A 126 -14.41 4.88 -15.97
N VAL A 127 -13.85 5.40 -14.89
CA VAL A 127 -13.91 6.81 -14.55
C VAL A 127 -12.62 7.47 -15.05
N THR A 128 -12.75 8.44 -15.95
CA THR A 128 -11.62 9.23 -16.47
C THR A 128 -11.58 10.66 -15.93
N ASP A 129 -12.68 11.12 -15.33
CA ASP A 129 -12.86 12.46 -14.80
C ASP A 129 -13.35 12.40 -13.36
N GLN A 130 -13.19 13.51 -12.62
CA GLN A 130 -13.71 13.58 -11.26
C GLN A 130 -15.23 13.40 -11.29
N VAL A 131 -15.75 12.47 -10.50
CA VAL A 131 -17.18 12.21 -10.42
C VAL A 131 -17.73 12.87 -9.17
N ASP A 132 -18.96 13.34 -9.22
CA ASP A 132 -19.67 13.76 -8.02
C ASP A 132 -20.00 12.53 -7.15
N GLY A 133 -19.36 12.45 -5.99
CA GLY A 133 -19.52 11.34 -5.05
C GLY A 133 -20.94 11.24 -4.48
N ASP A 134 -21.60 12.39 -4.27
CA ASP A 134 -22.97 12.43 -3.76
C ASP A 134 -23.95 11.93 -4.83
N ALA A 135 -23.72 12.30 -6.10
CA ALA A 135 -24.53 11.82 -7.22
C ALA A 135 -24.37 10.31 -7.46
N LEU A 136 -23.17 9.75 -7.26
CA LEU A 136 -22.89 8.30 -7.36
C LEU A 136 -23.59 7.51 -6.26
N ALA A 137 -23.47 7.94 -5.01
CA ALA A 137 -24.12 7.29 -3.87
C ALA A 137 -25.66 7.28 -4.01
N GLN A 138 -26.23 8.39 -4.50
CA GLN A 138 -27.67 8.50 -4.77
C GLN A 138 -28.13 7.64 -5.95
N ALA A 139 -27.24 7.32 -6.90
CA ALA A 139 -27.54 6.46 -8.04
C ALA A 139 -27.50 4.95 -7.73
N GLY A 140 -27.15 4.56 -6.49
CA GLY A 140 -27.12 3.16 -6.04
C GLY A 140 -26.08 2.30 -6.78
N ARG A 141 -24.96 2.91 -7.19
CA ARG A 141 -23.83 2.23 -7.87
C ARG A 141 -22.58 2.24 -7.02
#